data_AF-A0A7K2WM06-F1
#
_entry.id   AF-A0A7K2WM06-F1
#
_cell.length_a   1.000
_cell.length_b   1.000
_cell.length_c   1.000
_cell.angle_alpha   90.00
_cell.angle_beta   90.00
_cell.angle_gamma   90.00
#
_symmetry.space_group_name_H-M   'P 1'
#
loop_
_entity.id
_entity.type
_entity.pdbx_description
1 polymer ?
#
loop_
_entity_poly.entity_id
_entity_poly.type
_entity_poly.pdbx_seq_one_letter_code
_entity_poly.pdbx_strand_id
1 'polypeptide(L)'
;AVMTGGAAVRLYPDGGARWVPGSWPEVAGVRLDRLGPDDGTALGAVVDAREVSVRDDSDALHFTVEAAGQPVSVALWRNLGGFPEDTPYRSIGVEPMLGRVFDLAGAGDADAARVGPSGEVRWRLTVTATRHP
;
A
#
# COMPACT_ATOMS: atom_id res chain seq x y z
N ALA A 1 4.54 -3.64 8.15
CA ALA A 1 3.40 -2.70 8.15
C ALA A 1 2.26 -3.30 8.98
N VAL A 2 1.50 -2.48 9.70
CA VAL A 2 0.34 -2.88 10.50
C VAL A 2 -0.84 -2.02 10.06
N MET A 3 -1.94 -2.68 9.71
CA MET A 3 -3.21 -2.10 9.27
C MET A 3 -4.35 -2.92 9.85
N THR A 4 -5.59 -2.45 9.70
CA THR A 4 -6.79 -3.17 10.12
C THR A 4 -6.84 -4.58 9.49
N GLY A 5 -6.94 -5.61 10.33
CA GLY A 5 -7.07 -6.99 9.87
C GLY A 5 -8.31 -7.19 9.01
N GLY A 6 -8.18 -7.96 7.92
CA GLY A 6 -9.29 -8.24 7.01
C GLY A 6 -9.61 -7.13 6.00
N ALA A 7 -8.87 -6.01 6.00
CA ALA A 7 -9.01 -4.98 4.97
C ALA A 7 -8.86 -5.57 3.56
N ALA A 8 -9.67 -5.13 2.60
CA ALA A 8 -9.63 -5.64 1.24
C ALA A 8 -8.28 -5.31 0.57
N VAL A 9 -7.75 -6.24 -0.21
CA VAL A 9 -6.46 -6.10 -0.91
C VAL A 9 -6.61 -6.41 -2.40
N ARG A 10 -5.94 -5.61 -3.23
CA ARG A 10 -5.65 -5.93 -4.63
C ARG A 10 -4.15 -6.24 -4.73
N LEU A 11 -3.79 -7.50 -4.96
CA LEU A 11 -2.40 -7.94 -5.10
C LEU A 11 -1.98 -7.95 -6.57
N TYR A 12 -0.88 -7.29 -6.90
CA TYR A 12 -0.29 -7.17 -8.23
C TYR A 12 1.00 -8.01 -8.29
N PRO A 13 0.97 -9.22 -8.88
CA PRO A 13 2.04 -10.20 -8.72
C PRO A 13 3.24 -10.03 -9.67
N ASP A 14 3.08 -9.31 -10.79
CA ASP A 14 4.04 -9.32 -11.90
C ASP A 14 4.35 -7.92 -12.46
N GLY A 15 4.11 -6.87 -11.67
CA GLY A 15 4.32 -5.46 -12.07
C GLY A 15 3.37 -4.96 -13.17
N GLY A 16 2.49 -5.81 -13.70
CA GLY A 16 1.44 -5.45 -14.65
C GLY A 16 0.18 -4.90 -13.98
N ALA A 17 -0.83 -4.62 -14.80
CA ALA A 17 -2.12 -4.07 -14.33
C ALA A 17 -3.07 -5.14 -13.73
N ARG A 18 -2.77 -6.42 -13.89
CA ARG A 18 -3.61 -7.51 -13.37
C ARG A 18 -3.42 -7.63 -11.87
N TRP A 19 -4.52 -7.86 -11.16
CA TRP A 19 -4.49 -8.06 -9.72
C TRP A 19 -5.42 -9.18 -9.27
N VAL A 20 -5.14 -9.72 -8.09
CA VAL A 20 -5.91 -10.77 -7.42
C VAL A 20 -6.54 -10.19 -6.14
N PRO A 21 -7.85 -10.37 -5.91
CA PRO A 21 -8.49 -9.92 -4.67
C PRO A 21 -8.02 -10.76 -3.47
N GLY A 22 -7.94 -10.13 -2.31
CA GLY A 22 -7.66 -10.82 -1.05
C GLY A 22 -7.96 -9.95 0.16
N SER A 23 -7.37 -10.32 1.30
CA SER A 23 -7.55 -9.59 2.55
C SER A 23 -6.22 -9.46 3.31
N TRP A 24 -6.06 -8.35 4.01
CA TRP A 24 -4.87 -8.08 4.82
C TRP A 24 -4.79 -9.03 6.04
N PRO A 25 -3.62 -9.55 6.43
CA PRO A 25 -2.26 -9.27 5.90
C PRO A 25 -1.71 -10.27 4.88
N GLU A 26 -2.49 -11.27 4.47
CA GLU A 26 -2.04 -12.38 3.65
C GLU A 26 -2.96 -12.60 2.45
N VAL A 27 -2.40 -12.63 1.25
CA VAL A 27 -3.14 -12.88 0.01
C VAL A 27 -2.50 -14.03 -0.73
N ALA A 28 -3.28 -15.07 -1.06
CA ALA A 28 -2.80 -16.23 -1.79
C ALA A 28 -1.53 -16.88 -1.20
N GLY A 29 -1.43 -16.97 0.14
CA GLY A 29 -0.28 -17.54 0.83
C GLY A 29 0.91 -16.59 0.99
N VAL A 30 0.82 -15.35 0.47
CA VAL A 30 1.88 -14.36 0.56
C VAL A 30 1.63 -13.37 1.70
N ARG A 31 2.57 -13.30 2.63
CA ARG A 31 2.58 -12.34 3.74
C ARG A 31 3.08 -10.97 3.27
N LEU A 32 2.19 -9.98 3.33
CA LEU A 32 2.45 -8.61 2.87
C LEU A 32 2.88 -7.69 4.02
N ASP A 33 2.67 -8.07 5.27
CA ASP A 33 2.89 -7.22 6.44
C ASP A 33 4.34 -7.15 6.94
N ARG A 34 5.25 -7.97 6.40
CA ARG A 34 6.61 -8.14 6.95
C ARG A 34 7.69 -8.00 5.90
N LEU A 35 8.77 -7.32 6.27
CA LEU A 35 10.05 -7.42 5.58
C LEU A 35 10.72 -8.74 6.01
N GLY A 36 10.43 -9.82 5.28
CA GLY A 36 10.97 -11.15 5.55
C GLY A 36 12.34 -11.40 4.91
N PRO A 37 12.87 -12.64 5.02
CA PRO A 37 13.97 -13.10 4.20
C PRO A 37 13.65 -12.99 2.70
N ASP A 38 14.69 -13.00 1.88
CA ASP A 38 14.54 -12.97 0.43
C ASP A 38 13.72 -14.18 -0.03
N ASP A 39 12.71 -13.94 -0.85
CA ASP A 39 11.88 -14.97 -1.49
C ASP A 39 11.86 -14.84 -3.02
N GLY A 40 12.66 -13.92 -3.56
CA GLY A 40 12.82 -13.69 -4.99
C GLY A 40 11.64 -12.94 -5.63
N THR A 41 10.71 -12.40 -4.84
CA THR A 41 9.52 -11.72 -5.37
C THR A 41 9.60 -10.19 -5.28
N ALA A 42 8.91 -9.54 -6.21
CA ALA A 42 8.64 -8.11 -6.20
C ALA A 42 7.14 -7.90 -6.48
N LEU A 43 6.39 -7.49 -5.46
CA LEU A 43 4.93 -7.50 -5.46
C LEU A 43 4.39 -6.11 -5.09
N GLY A 44 3.40 -5.66 -5.83
CA GLY A 44 2.59 -4.49 -5.45
C GLY A 44 1.30 -4.94 -4.75
N ALA A 45 0.81 -4.18 -3.80
CA ALA A 45 -0.53 -4.37 -3.26
C ALA A 45 -1.19 -3.02 -2.96
N VAL A 46 -2.50 -2.92 -3.17
CA VAL A 46 -3.30 -1.79 -2.69
C VAL A 46 -4.26 -2.31 -1.63
N VAL A 47 -4.17 -1.77 -0.43
CA VAL A 47 -4.97 -2.16 0.74
C VAL A 47 -6.01 -1.09 1.03
N ASP A 48 -7.27 -1.47 1.20
CA ASP A 48 -8.36 -0.58 1.62
C ASP A 48 -8.20 -0.19 3.09
N ALA A 49 -7.25 0.70 3.34
CA ALA A 49 -6.93 1.25 4.64
C ALA A 49 -6.64 2.74 4.50
N ARG A 50 -7.00 3.51 5.53
CA ARG A 50 -6.67 4.94 5.66
C ARG A 50 -5.51 5.18 6.63
N GLU A 51 -5.15 4.16 7.38
CA GLU A 51 -4.17 4.19 8.46
C GLU A 51 -3.21 3.03 8.30
N VAL A 52 -1.92 3.29 8.51
CA VAL A 52 -0.88 2.26 8.51
C VAL A 52 0.23 2.64 9.48
N SER A 53 0.77 1.65 10.18
CA SER A 53 2.01 1.80 10.94
C SER A 53 3.13 0.97 10.33
N VAL A 54 4.27 1.61 10.07
CA VAL A 54 5.54 0.93 9.85
C VAL A 54 6.21 0.78 11.20
N ARG A 55 6.67 -0.43 11.53
CA ARG A 55 7.36 -0.74 12.78
C ARG A 55 8.70 -1.36 12.47
N ASP A 56 9.72 -0.91 13.18
CA ASP A 56 11.08 -1.43 13.15
C ASP A 56 11.58 -1.51 14.59
N ASP A 57 11.58 -2.73 15.14
CA ASP A 57 11.77 -2.98 16.57
C ASP A 57 10.91 -2.05 17.47
N SER A 58 11.55 -1.23 18.29
CA SER A 58 10.91 -0.26 19.18
C SER A 58 10.37 0.97 18.45
N ASP A 59 10.83 1.25 17.24
CA ASP A 59 10.49 2.45 16.48
C ASP A 59 9.24 2.21 15.62
N ALA A 60 8.39 3.23 15.52
CA ALA A 60 7.21 3.18 14.68
C ALA A 60 6.91 4.53 14.02
N LEU A 61 6.54 4.47 12.74
CA LEU A 61 5.92 5.58 12.00
C LEU A 61 4.47 5.24 11.75
N HIS A 62 3.55 6.08 12.21
CA HIS A 62 2.12 5.98 11.95
C HIS A 62 1.70 7.02 10.91
N PHE A 63 0.92 6.58 9.94
CA PHE A 63 0.38 7.39 8.84
C PHE A 63 -1.13 7.34 8.88
N THR A 64 -1.78 8.49 8.72
CA THR A 64 -3.23 8.61 8.52
C THR A 64 -3.47 9.50 7.30
N VAL A 65 -4.16 9.00 6.28
CA VAL A 65 -4.59 9.78 5.12
C VAL A 65 -6.08 10.06 5.18
N GLU A 66 -6.44 11.33 4.99
CA GLU A 66 -7.82 11.80 5.00
C GLU A 66 -8.08 12.62 3.73
N ALA A 67 -9.14 12.29 3.00
CA ALA A 67 -9.59 13.08 1.86
C ALA A 67 -11.10 12.90 1.68
N ALA A 68 -11.87 13.88 2.15
CA ALA A 68 -13.33 13.81 2.10
C ALA A 68 -13.83 13.66 0.66
N GLY A 69 -14.67 12.66 0.41
CA GLY A 69 -15.25 12.38 -0.90
C GLY A 69 -14.27 11.80 -1.93
N GLN A 70 -13.03 11.46 -1.55
CA GLN A 70 -12.06 10.82 -2.42
C GLN A 70 -11.81 9.37 -1.99
N PRO A 71 -11.48 8.46 -2.92
CA PRO A 71 -10.94 7.16 -2.55
C PRO A 71 -9.60 7.33 -1.83
N VAL A 72 -9.43 6.65 -0.71
CA VAL A 72 -8.15 6.54 0.00
C VAL A 72 -7.77 5.08 0.15
N SER A 73 -6.47 4.80 0.09
CA SER A 73 -5.91 3.47 0.31
C SER A 73 -4.46 3.59 0.78
N VAL A 74 -3.83 2.44 1.04
CA VAL A 74 -2.38 2.33 1.23
C VAL A 74 -1.84 1.40 0.16
N ALA A 75 -0.95 1.90 -0.69
CA ALA A 75 -0.11 1.03 -1.49
C ALA A 75 1.03 0.44 -0.66
N LEU A 76 1.38 -0.79 -1.02
CA LEU A 76 2.50 -1.52 -0.50
C LEU A 76 3.34 -2.00 -1.67
N TRP A 77 4.63 -1.70 -1.64
CA TRP A 77 5.61 -2.29 -2.54
C TRP A 77 6.50 -3.24 -1.75
N ARG A 78 6.43 -4.54 -2.00
CA ARG A 78 7.22 -5.56 -1.30
C ARG A 78 8.21 -6.18 -2.28
N ASN A 79 9.49 -5.82 -2.16
CA ASN A 79 10.56 -6.39 -2.95
C ASN A 79 11.49 -7.18 -2.01
N LEU A 80 11.45 -8.51 -2.06
CA LEU A 80 12.34 -9.36 -1.27
C LEU A 80 13.30 -10.09 -2.21
N GLY A 81 14.00 -9.30 -3.03
CA GLY A 81 14.99 -9.80 -3.97
C GLY A 81 14.45 -10.19 -5.34
N GLY A 82 13.31 -9.64 -5.77
CA GLY A 82 12.72 -9.92 -7.09
C GLY A 82 12.96 -8.85 -8.16
N PHE A 83 13.38 -7.64 -7.79
CA PHE A 83 13.58 -6.53 -8.73
C PHE A 83 14.72 -5.58 -8.32
N PRO A 84 15.42 -4.94 -9.27
CA PRO A 84 15.51 -5.31 -10.68
C PRO A 84 16.21 -6.67 -10.85
N GLU A 85 16.00 -7.33 -12.00
CA GLU A 85 16.52 -8.69 -12.29
C GLU A 85 18.04 -8.78 -12.10
N ASP A 86 18.79 -7.77 -12.57
CA ASP A 86 20.26 -7.78 -12.55
C ASP A 86 20.87 -7.42 -11.19
N THR A 87 20.13 -6.74 -10.32
CA THR A 87 20.64 -6.27 -9.02
C THR A 87 19.50 -6.21 -8.01
N PRO A 88 18.92 -7.37 -7.65
CA PRO A 88 17.77 -7.42 -6.79
C PRO A 88 18.11 -6.92 -5.38
N TYR A 89 17.17 -6.23 -4.76
CA TYR A 89 17.33 -5.70 -3.41
C TYR A 89 16.11 -6.00 -2.54
N ARG A 90 16.27 -5.78 -1.24
CA ARG A 90 15.21 -5.96 -0.26
C ARG A 90 14.66 -4.62 0.21
N SER A 91 13.35 -4.42 0.07
CA SER A 91 12.64 -3.25 0.58
C SER A 91 11.15 -3.53 0.82
N ILE A 92 10.54 -2.70 1.66
CA ILE A 92 9.09 -2.56 1.75
C ILE A 92 8.73 -1.07 1.70
N GLY A 93 8.02 -0.66 0.66
CA GLY A 93 7.44 0.68 0.52
C GLY A 93 6.02 0.69 1.07
N VAL A 94 5.66 1.76 1.79
CA VAL A 94 4.31 2.00 2.31
C VAL A 94 3.89 3.40 1.90
N GLU A 95 2.82 3.50 1.13
CA GLU A 95 2.44 4.71 0.40
C GLU A 95 0.96 5.02 0.63
N PRO A 96 0.61 5.90 1.58
CA PRO A 96 -0.75 6.42 1.70
C PRO A 96 -1.16 7.15 0.41
N MET A 97 -2.32 6.82 -0.14
CA MET A 97 -2.73 7.22 -1.48
C MET A 97 -4.12 7.85 -1.53
N LEU A 98 -4.30 8.73 -2.51
CA LEU A 98 -5.62 9.04 -3.08
C LEU A 98 -5.84 8.13 -4.28
N GLY A 99 -6.77 7.19 -4.18
CA GLY A 99 -7.04 6.18 -5.18
C GLY A 99 -7.03 4.75 -4.63
N ARG A 100 -7.32 3.77 -5.48
CA ARG A 100 -7.42 2.33 -5.15
C ARG A 100 -6.71 1.41 -6.17
N VAL A 101 -5.94 1.98 -7.09
CA VAL A 101 -5.15 1.28 -8.11
C VAL A 101 -3.83 2.02 -8.37
N PHE A 102 -2.85 1.32 -8.93
CA PHE A 102 -1.58 1.93 -9.34
C PHE A 102 -1.68 2.72 -10.65
N ASP A 103 -2.54 2.32 -11.59
CA ASP A 103 -2.67 2.94 -12.91
C ASP A 103 -4.14 3.32 -13.19
N LEU A 104 -4.34 4.53 -13.70
CA LEU A 104 -5.64 5.04 -14.12
C LEU A 104 -6.29 4.17 -15.21
N ALA A 105 -5.49 3.54 -16.09
CA ALA A 105 -6.02 2.64 -17.12
C ALA A 105 -6.72 1.40 -16.53
N GLY A 106 -6.36 1.00 -15.32
CA GLY A 106 -6.98 -0.10 -14.58
C GLY A 106 -8.04 0.33 -13.56
N ALA A 107 -8.37 1.62 -13.48
CA ALA A 107 -9.28 2.15 -12.48
C ALA A 107 -10.76 1.90 -12.83
N GLY A 108 -11.53 1.39 -11.88
CA GLY A 108 -12.99 1.51 -11.91
C GLY A 108 -13.45 2.94 -11.60
N ASP A 109 -14.74 3.21 -11.77
CA ASP A 109 -15.31 4.56 -11.64
C ASP A 109 -15.02 5.25 -10.30
N ALA A 110 -14.94 4.46 -9.22
CA ALA A 110 -14.70 4.90 -7.85
C ALA A 110 -13.26 4.68 -7.36
N ASP A 111 -12.36 4.20 -8.22
CA ASP A 111 -11.00 3.85 -7.82
C ASP A 111 -10.02 5.02 -7.93
N ALA A 112 -10.26 5.96 -8.83
CA ALA A 112 -9.40 7.12 -9.03
C ALA A 112 -9.94 8.34 -8.28
N ALA A 113 -9.03 9.11 -7.68
CA ALA A 113 -9.36 10.43 -7.18
C ALA A 113 -9.79 11.35 -8.33
N ARG A 114 -10.83 12.16 -8.12
CA ARG A 114 -11.39 13.05 -9.14
C ARG A 114 -11.38 14.49 -8.65
N VAL A 115 -10.85 15.39 -9.47
CA VAL A 115 -10.94 16.83 -9.23
C VAL A 115 -12.34 17.29 -9.64
N GLY A 116 -13.09 17.83 -8.68
CA GLY A 116 -14.44 18.32 -8.91
C GLY A 116 -14.48 19.69 -9.63
N PRO A 117 -15.67 20.27 -9.84
CA PRO A 117 -15.84 21.55 -10.53
C PRO A 117 -15.09 22.73 -9.91
N SER A 118 -14.74 22.65 -8.62
CA SER A 118 -13.91 23.65 -7.95
C SER A 118 -12.47 23.71 -8.47
N GLY A 119 -12.01 22.69 -9.20
CA GLY A 119 -10.62 22.56 -9.61
C GLY A 119 -9.66 22.15 -8.49
N GLU A 120 -10.17 21.85 -7.28
CA GLU A 120 -9.36 21.51 -6.10
C GLU A 120 -9.74 20.16 -5.51
N VAL A 121 -8.73 19.41 -5.05
CA VAL A 121 -8.87 18.28 -4.13
C VAL A 121 -8.09 18.59 -2.87
N ARG A 122 -8.74 18.50 -1.71
CA ARG A 122 -8.10 18.71 -0.40
C ARG A 122 -7.94 17.38 0.29
N TRP A 123 -6.74 17.16 0.80
CA TRP A 123 -6.37 15.97 1.54
C TRP A 123 -5.40 16.34 2.66
N ARG A 124 -5.24 15.43 3.61
CA ARG A 124 -4.28 15.54 4.71
C ARG A 124 -3.59 14.20 4.89
N LEU A 125 -2.27 14.25 5.06
CA LEU A 125 -1.49 13.15 5.60
C LEU A 125 -0.92 13.59 6.95
N THR A 126 -1.23 12.83 7.99
CA THR A 126 -0.61 12.97 9.29
C THR A 126 0.42 11.86 9.47
N VAL A 127 1.64 12.24 9.85
CA VAL A 127 2.73 11.31 10.15
C VAL A 127 3.16 11.52 11.59
N THR A 128 3.20 10.45 12.37
CA THR A 128 3.64 10.47 13.77
C THR A 128 4.73 9.44 13.98
N ALA A 129 5.87 9.88 14.53
CA ALA A 129 6.94 8.99 14.96
C ALA A 129 6.82 8.70 16.46
N THR A 130 6.97 7.44 16.83
CA THR A 130 6.95 6.98 18.22
C THR A 130 8.05 5.97 18.44
N ARG A 131 8.60 5.92 19.65
CA ARG A 131 9.48 4.86 20.12
C ARG A 131 8.86 4.23 21.37
N HIS A 132 8.71 2.92 21.37
CA HIS A 132 8.32 2.16 22.55
C HIS A 132 9.57 1.78 23.38
N PRO A 133 9.46 1.77 24.72
CA PRO A 133 10.56 1.38 25.60
C PRO A 133 10.90 -0.11 25.49
#